data_AF-C6BGK1-F1
#
_entry.id   AF-C6BGK1-F1
#
_cell.length_a   1.000
_cell.length_b   1.000
_cell.length_c   1.000
_cell.angle_alpha   90.00
_cell.angle_beta   90.00
_cell.angle_gamma   90.00
#
_symmetry.space_group_name_H-M   'P 1'
#
loop_
_entity.id
_entity.type
_entity.pdbx_description
1 polymer ?
#
loop_
_entity_poly.entity_id
_entity_poly.type
_entity_poly.pdbx_seq_one_letter_code
_entity_poly.pdbx_strand_id
1 'polypeptide(L)'
;MDLFNAVHEQMDAVRLPLVAVTVTAARRPNTPLVAILHWHGFRRASPLVLPGVDIPPRSVPGSAIQLTHAWQSVEAVDEALLDAAWQLGAWDLERVERRGCNVVGASAGEALACRQAFGDYEGASADEALIDGAPDRAQLMQIAANEGYLRWLFRPVKGGVWQALEEPDDTLGPDGGREPPCPVLPIPRQLPRHRPVRSRTVYRLGAVRHILLP
;
A
#
# COMPACT_ATOMS: atom_id res chain seq x y z
N MET A 1 -2.44 -12.33 -10.32
CA MET A 1 -1.51 -11.25 -9.95
C MET A 1 -0.68 -11.73 -8.78
N ASP A 2 0.64 -11.52 -8.78
CA ASP A 2 1.54 -12.09 -7.78
C ASP A 2 2.21 -11.00 -6.93
N LEU A 3 1.40 -10.28 -6.17
CA LEU A 3 1.92 -9.23 -5.28
C LEU A 3 2.79 -9.83 -4.18
N PHE A 4 2.43 -11.00 -3.64
CA PHE A 4 3.16 -11.61 -2.54
C PHE A 4 4.63 -11.86 -2.92
N ASN A 5 4.89 -12.51 -4.06
CA ASN A 5 6.28 -12.77 -4.48
C ASN A 5 7.03 -11.47 -4.79
N ALA A 6 6.40 -10.49 -5.45
CA ALA A 6 7.03 -9.19 -5.71
C ALA A 6 7.41 -8.45 -4.42
N VAL A 7 6.56 -8.50 -3.38
CA VAL A 7 6.87 -7.94 -2.06
C VAL A 7 8.02 -8.70 -1.41
N HIS A 8 7.98 -10.03 -1.46
CA HIS A 8 9.00 -10.88 -0.85
C HIS A 8 10.38 -10.67 -1.48
N GLU A 9 10.47 -10.63 -2.81
CA GLU A 9 11.70 -10.31 -3.54
C GLU A 9 12.28 -8.95 -3.14
N GLN A 10 11.43 -7.94 -2.96
CA GLN A 10 11.86 -6.62 -2.50
C GLN A 10 12.32 -6.63 -1.05
N MET A 11 11.69 -7.41 -0.17
CA MET A 11 12.13 -7.58 1.21
C MET A 11 13.53 -8.19 1.28
N ASP A 12 13.78 -9.22 0.47
CA ASP A 12 15.09 -9.89 0.39
C ASP A 12 16.19 -8.97 -0.16
N ALA A 13 15.83 -8.11 -1.13
CA ALA A 13 16.74 -7.15 -1.74
C ALA A 13 17.05 -5.94 -0.83
N VAL A 14 16.01 -5.33 -0.24
CA VAL A 14 16.15 -4.09 0.55
C VAL A 14 16.60 -4.36 1.97
N ARG A 15 16.23 -5.51 2.54
CA ARG A 15 16.60 -5.96 3.91
C ARG A 15 16.25 -4.94 5.00
N LEU A 16 15.13 -4.26 4.83
CA LEU A 16 14.55 -3.37 5.82
C LEU A 16 13.12 -3.82 6.14
N PRO A 17 12.64 -3.60 7.36
CA PRO A 17 11.27 -3.98 7.71
C PRO A 17 10.25 -3.05 7.02
N LEU A 18 9.11 -3.61 6.64
CA LEU A 18 8.00 -2.85 6.07
C LEU A 18 7.15 -2.15 7.14
N VAL A 19 6.79 -0.90 6.88
CA VAL A 19 5.73 -0.16 7.61
C VAL A 19 4.38 -0.43 6.98
N ALA A 20 4.28 -0.44 5.66
CA ALA A 20 3.02 -0.64 4.96
C ALA A 20 3.27 -1.04 3.51
N VAL A 21 2.23 -1.60 2.90
CA VAL A 21 2.12 -1.74 1.46
C VAL A 21 0.90 -0.96 1.00
N THR A 22 1.07 -0.09 0.02
CA THR A 22 -0.04 0.60 -0.64
C THR A 22 -0.11 0.13 -2.08
N VAL A 23 -1.30 -0.20 -2.57
CA VAL A 23 -1.51 -0.50 -3.99
C VAL A 23 -2.54 0.47 -4.53
N THR A 24 -2.29 1.08 -5.69
CA THR A 24 -3.15 2.10 -6.25
C THR A 24 -3.48 1.78 -7.71
N ALA A 25 -4.74 1.95 -8.06
CA ALA A 25 -5.26 1.84 -9.42
C ALA A 25 -5.90 3.15 -9.85
N ALA A 26 -5.66 3.59 -11.09
CA ALA A 26 -6.60 4.48 -11.74
C ALA A 26 -7.97 3.78 -11.83
N ARG A 27 -9.08 4.53 -11.75
CA ARG A 27 -10.44 3.97 -11.82
C ARG A 27 -10.84 3.61 -13.26
N ARG A 28 -9.96 2.91 -13.96
CA ARG A 28 -10.11 2.45 -15.33
C ARG A 28 -9.64 0.99 -15.40
N PRO A 29 -10.52 0.03 -15.75
CA PRO A 29 -10.13 -1.37 -15.89
C PRO A 29 -8.97 -1.54 -16.87
N ASN A 30 -8.20 -2.60 -16.71
CA ASN A 30 -7.03 -2.95 -17.54
C ASN A 30 -5.91 -1.88 -17.57
N THR A 31 -5.83 -1.00 -16.57
CA THR A 31 -4.62 -0.20 -16.34
C THR A 31 -3.69 -0.91 -15.34
N PRO A 32 -2.36 -0.76 -15.45
CA PRO A 32 -1.44 -1.26 -14.43
C PRO A 32 -1.76 -0.72 -13.03
N LEU A 33 -1.38 -1.50 -12.01
CA LEU A 33 -1.43 -1.07 -10.62
C LEU A 33 -0.05 -0.58 -10.19
N VAL A 34 -0.01 0.38 -9.29
CA VAL A 34 1.23 0.84 -8.65
C VAL A 34 1.23 0.35 -7.22
N ALA A 35 2.14 -0.56 -6.88
CA ALA A 35 2.42 -0.93 -5.50
C ALA A 35 3.58 -0.07 -4.95
N ILE A 36 3.42 0.44 -3.73
CA ILE A 36 4.42 1.22 -3.01
C ILE A 36 4.69 0.50 -1.69
N LEU A 37 5.94 0.10 -1.51
CA LEU A 37 6.48 -0.49 -0.29
C LEU A 37 7.06 0.61 0.58
N HIS A 38 6.48 0.79 1.76
CA HIS A 38 6.92 1.80 2.71
C HIS A 38 7.88 1.14 3.69
N TRP A 39 9.16 1.45 3.58
CA TRP A 39 10.21 0.86 4.43
C TRP A 39 10.38 1.64 5.72
N HIS A 40 10.67 0.93 6.80
CA HIS A 40 11.11 1.52 8.05
C HIS A 40 12.63 1.61 8.07
N GLY A 41 13.14 2.80 8.40
CA GLY A 41 14.55 3.03 8.61
C GLY A 41 14.96 4.43 8.20
N PHE A 42 16.15 4.82 8.66
CA PHE A 42 16.78 6.07 8.26
C PHE A 42 18.16 5.79 7.68
N ARG A 43 18.55 6.56 6.66
CA ARG A 43 19.88 6.55 6.03
C ARG A 43 20.52 7.93 6.19
N ARG A 44 21.84 7.98 6.30
CA ARG A 44 22.55 9.26 6.23
C ARG A 44 22.33 9.88 4.85
N ALA A 45 22.00 11.16 4.82
CA ALA A 45 21.78 11.91 3.58
C ALA A 45 23.03 11.95 2.69
N SER A 46 24.22 11.86 3.29
CA SER A 46 25.50 11.86 2.60
C SER A 46 26.49 10.91 3.28
N PRO A 47 27.36 10.23 2.51
CA PRO A 47 28.50 9.49 3.07
C PRO A 47 29.60 10.44 3.61
N LEU A 48 29.54 11.74 3.27
CA LEU A 48 30.48 12.75 3.75
C LEU A 48 30.35 12.92 5.27
N VAL A 49 31.47 12.83 5.99
CA VAL A 49 31.55 13.15 7.41
C VAL A 49 32.33 14.45 7.56
N LEU A 50 31.66 15.49 8.05
CA LEU A 50 32.28 16.80 8.34
C LEU A 50 32.47 16.93 9.86
N PRO A 51 33.72 17.12 10.36
CA PRO A 51 33.94 17.33 11.79
C PRO A 51 33.14 18.52 12.32
N GLY A 52 32.41 18.31 13.42
CA GLY A 52 31.60 19.35 14.05
C GLY A 52 30.25 19.64 13.39
N VAL A 53 29.88 18.94 12.31
CA VAL A 53 28.58 19.08 11.65
C VAL A 53 27.79 17.79 11.80
N ASP A 54 26.66 17.85 12.48
CA ASP A 54 25.70 16.76 12.51
C ASP A 54 24.81 16.81 11.27
N ILE A 55 24.85 15.76 10.45
CA ILE A 55 24.03 15.65 9.25
C ILE A 55 22.80 14.81 9.62
N PRO A 56 21.58 15.38 9.56
CA PRO A 56 20.39 14.67 9.99
C PRO A 56 20.15 13.44 9.11
N PRO A 57 19.76 12.31 9.72
CA PRO A 57 19.37 11.13 8.97
C PRO A 57 18.04 11.38 8.23
N ARG A 58 17.89 10.78 7.05
CA ARG A 58 16.67 10.87 6.22
C ARG A 58 15.96 9.52 6.19
N SER A 59 14.65 9.52 6.01
CA SER A 59 13.89 8.29 5.82
C SER A 59 14.41 7.52 4.59
N VAL A 60 14.39 6.20 4.67
CA VAL A 60 14.64 5.35 3.50
C VAL A 60 13.52 5.61 2.48
N PRO A 61 13.84 5.79 1.18
CA PRO A 61 12.82 5.93 0.14
C PRO A 61 11.99 4.64 0.03
N GLY A 62 10.70 4.76 -0.25
CA GLY A 62 9.87 3.60 -0.58
C GLY A 62 10.32 2.92 -1.87
N SER A 63 9.83 1.71 -2.14
CA SER A 63 9.98 1.08 -3.47
C SER A 63 8.68 1.12 -4.25
N ALA A 64 8.67 1.63 -5.48
CA ALA A 64 7.54 1.50 -6.39
C ALA A 64 7.68 0.23 -7.24
N ILE A 65 6.57 -0.45 -7.49
CA ILE A 65 6.49 -1.61 -8.38
C ILE A 65 5.25 -1.45 -9.25
N GLN A 66 5.41 -1.62 -10.56
CA GLN A 66 4.27 -1.73 -11.46
C GLN A 66 3.81 -3.17 -11.59
N LEU A 67 2.54 -3.42 -11.26
CA LEU A 67 1.89 -4.72 -11.44
C LEU A 67 1.06 -4.68 -12.72
N THR A 68 1.58 -5.31 -13.76
CA THR A 68 0.91 -5.41 -15.05
C THR A 68 0.03 -6.66 -15.05
N HIS A 69 -1.20 -6.52 -14.55
CA HIS A 69 -2.21 -7.58 -14.62
C HIS A 69 -3.49 -7.02 -15.24
N ALA A 70 -4.05 -7.72 -16.22
CA ALA A 70 -5.34 -7.36 -16.78
C ALA A 70 -6.42 -7.65 -15.72
N TRP A 71 -7.08 -6.59 -15.23
CA TRP A 71 -8.17 -6.70 -14.28
C TRP A 71 -9.42 -6.07 -14.88
N GLN A 72 -10.54 -6.78 -14.76
CA GLN A 72 -11.83 -6.35 -15.30
C GLN A 72 -12.78 -5.87 -14.19
N SER A 73 -12.54 -6.28 -12.94
CA SER A 73 -13.36 -5.97 -11.78
C SER A 73 -12.47 -5.60 -10.59
N VAL A 74 -13.04 -4.83 -9.66
CA VAL A 74 -12.34 -4.42 -8.43
C VAL A 74 -12.20 -5.62 -7.50
N GLU A 75 -13.16 -6.52 -7.55
CA GLU A 75 -13.24 -7.76 -6.78
C GLU A 75 -12.09 -8.72 -7.14
N ALA A 76 -11.68 -8.77 -8.41
CA ALA A 76 -10.51 -9.56 -8.82
C ALA A 76 -9.19 -8.95 -8.29
N VAL A 77 -9.12 -7.63 -8.14
CA VAL A 77 -7.99 -6.97 -7.49
C VAL A 77 -8.03 -7.22 -5.98
N ASP A 78 -9.20 -7.11 -5.36
CA ASP A 78 -9.39 -7.41 -3.94
C ASP A 78 -8.95 -8.84 -3.60
N GLU A 79 -9.36 -9.84 -4.38
CA GLU A 79 -8.98 -11.24 -4.18
C GLU A 79 -7.45 -11.41 -4.13
N ALA A 80 -6.75 -10.90 -5.14
CA ALA A 80 -5.29 -10.97 -5.19
C ALA A 80 -4.60 -10.21 -4.04
N LEU A 81 -5.14 -9.06 -3.64
CA LEU A 81 -4.59 -8.27 -2.55
C LEU A 81 -4.90 -8.85 -1.17
N LEU A 82 -6.06 -9.49 -1.01
CA LEU A 82 -6.45 -10.22 0.18
C LEU A 82 -5.53 -11.42 0.40
N ASP A 83 -5.23 -12.18 -0.66
CA ASP A 83 -4.29 -13.30 -0.58
C ASP A 83 -2.87 -12.84 -0.19
N ALA A 84 -2.38 -11.73 -0.77
CA ALA A 84 -1.07 -11.21 -0.43
C ALA A 84 -1.02 -10.65 1.01
N ALA A 85 -2.03 -9.86 1.40
CA ALA A 85 -2.12 -9.31 2.75
C ALA A 85 -2.25 -10.40 3.81
N TRP A 86 -3.03 -11.45 3.52
CA TRP A 86 -3.19 -12.63 4.37
C TRP A 86 -1.86 -13.36 4.59
N GLN A 87 -1.16 -13.70 3.50
CA GLN A 87 0.13 -14.39 3.57
C GLN A 87 1.21 -13.57 4.28
N LEU A 88 1.16 -12.24 4.17
CA LEU A 88 2.04 -11.30 4.89
C LEU A 88 1.59 -11.01 6.32
N GLY A 89 0.56 -11.69 6.83
CA GLY A 89 0.15 -11.58 8.22
C GLY A 89 -0.65 -10.32 8.57
N ALA A 90 -1.07 -9.52 7.59
CA ALA A 90 -1.79 -8.29 7.88
C ALA A 90 -3.09 -8.57 8.67
N TRP A 91 -3.43 -7.71 9.62
CA TRP A 91 -4.71 -7.80 10.36
C TRP A 91 -5.87 -7.20 9.59
N ASP A 92 -5.60 -6.23 8.73
CA ASP A 92 -6.59 -5.64 7.85
C ASP A 92 -6.02 -5.26 6.47
N LEU A 93 -6.94 -5.22 5.51
CA LEU A 93 -6.76 -4.60 4.21
C LEU A 93 -7.82 -3.51 4.05
N GLU A 94 -7.39 -2.26 3.93
CA GLU A 94 -8.26 -1.12 3.69
C GLU A 94 -8.31 -0.79 2.19
N ARG A 95 -9.50 -0.84 1.59
CA ARG A 95 -9.78 -0.28 0.27
C ARG A 95 -10.47 1.08 0.42
N VAL A 96 -9.91 2.12 -0.19
CA VAL A 96 -10.58 3.42 -0.36
C VAL A 96 -10.83 3.70 -1.83
N GLU A 97 -12.01 4.21 -2.13
CA GLU A 97 -12.33 4.73 -3.45
C GLU A 97 -12.48 6.25 -3.37
N ARG A 98 -11.97 6.93 -4.40
CA ARG A 98 -11.97 8.38 -4.51
C ARG A 98 -12.40 8.80 -5.90
N ARG A 99 -13.17 9.88 -5.98
CA ARG A 99 -13.44 10.61 -7.23
C ARG A 99 -12.15 11.25 -7.76
N GLY A 100 -12.18 11.70 -9.01
CA GLY A 100 -11.09 12.49 -9.60
C GLY A 100 -10.79 13.73 -8.75
N CYS A 101 -9.52 14.10 -8.67
CA CYS A 101 -9.02 15.23 -7.90
C CYS A 101 -8.87 16.52 -8.74
N ASN A 102 -8.96 16.44 -10.08
CA ASN A 102 -9.01 17.58 -11.01
C ASN A 102 -10.46 18.00 -11.37
N VAL A 103 -11.39 17.86 -10.42
CA VAL A 103 -12.79 18.23 -10.61
C VAL A 103 -13.12 19.49 -9.83
N VAL A 104 -14.11 20.26 -10.31
CA VAL A 104 -14.59 21.44 -9.60
C VAL A 104 -15.06 21.04 -8.19
N GLY A 105 -14.63 21.82 -7.19
CA GLY A 105 -14.91 21.56 -5.78
C GLY A 105 -14.03 20.47 -5.15
N ALA A 106 -12.94 20.04 -5.79
CA ALA A 106 -11.89 19.29 -5.12
C ALA A 106 -11.09 20.21 -4.17
N SER A 107 -10.93 19.80 -2.92
CA SER A 107 -10.12 20.53 -1.95
C SER A 107 -8.62 20.30 -2.19
N ALA A 108 -7.76 21.19 -1.69
CA ALA A 108 -6.31 20.99 -1.71
C ALA A 108 -5.89 19.67 -1.03
N GLY A 109 -6.60 19.27 0.04
CA GLY A 109 -6.36 17.98 0.70
C GLY A 109 -6.74 16.77 -0.16
N GLU A 110 -7.79 16.87 -0.98
CA GLU A 110 -8.13 15.81 -1.96
C GLU A 110 -7.07 15.71 -3.06
N ALA A 111 -6.58 16.86 -3.56
CA ALA A 111 -5.50 16.88 -4.55
C ALA A 111 -4.19 16.30 -4.00
N LEU A 112 -3.82 16.64 -2.75
CA LEU A 112 -2.65 16.09 -2.10
C LEU A 112 -2.79 14.57 -1.88
N ALA A 113 -3.94 14.10 -1.39
CA ALA A 113 -4.19 12.67 -1.19
C ALA A 113 -4.16 11.86 -2.51
N CYS A 114 -4.55 12.49 -3.62
CA CYS A 114 -4.47 11.93 -4.97
C CYS A 114 -3.01 11.71 -5.38
N ARG A 115 -2.16 12.74 -5.24
CA ARG A 115 -0.70 12.65 -5.50
C ARG A 115 -0.02 11.59 -4.63
N GLN A 116 -0.28 11.63 -3.32
CA GLN A 116 0.31 10.68 -2.36
C GLN A 116 -0.10 9.23 -2.62
N ALA A 117 -1.31 8.99 -3.16
CA ALA A 117 -1.73 7.64 -3.54
C ALA A 117 -0.84 7.03 -4.65
N PHE A 118 -0.22 7.87 -5.47
CA PHE A 118 0.75 7.48 -6.49
C PHE A 118 2.20 7.76 -6.07
N GLY A 119 2.46 7.98 -4.78
CA GLY A 119 3.81 8.17 -4.26
C GLY A 119 4.47 9.50 -4.61
N ASP A 120 3.69 10.51 -5.01
CA ASP A 120 4.16 11.87 -5.22
C ASP A 120 3.99 12.67 -3.91
N TYR A 121 5.10 12.86 -3.19
CA TYR A 121 5.17 13.52 -1.89
C TYR A 121 5.87 14.88 -2.02
N GLU A 122 5.21 15.96 -1.60
CA GLU A 122 5.79 17.30 -1.62
C GLU A 122 7.03 17.41 -0.73
N GLY A 123 8.08 18.07 -1.22
CA GLY A 123 9.27 18.42 -0.45
C GLY A 123 10.40 17.39 -0.45
N ALA A 124 10.20 16.22 -1.06
CA ALA A 124 11.25 15.28 -1.41
C ALA A 124 11.54 15.37 -2.90
N SER A 125 12.80 15.30 -3.32
CA SER A 125 13.06 15.05 -4.75
C SER A 125 12.50 13.67 -5.15
N ALA A 126 12.18 13.47 -6.44
CA ALA A 126 11.54 12.22 -6.89
C ALA A 126 12.30 10.95 -6.43
N ASP A 127 13.63 11.02 -6.43
CA ASP A 127 14.52 9.93 -6.01
C ASP A 127 14.70 9.81 -4.48
N GLU A 128 14.31 10.83 -3.72
CA GLU A 128 14.40 10.85 -2.25
C GLU A 128 13.18 10.20 -1.59
N ALA A 129 12.02 10.22 -2.24
CA ALA A 129 10.80 9.63 -1.69
C ALA A 129 10.59 8.18 -2.12
N LEU A 130 10.96 7.84 -3.36
CA LEU A 130 10.57 6.58 -3.98
C LEU A 130 11.61 6.11 -5.00
N ILE A 131 12.11 4.89 -4.84
CA ILE A 131 12.86 4.20 -5.89
C ILE A 131 11.85 3.75 -6.93
N ASP A 132 11.87 4.38 -8.11
CA ASP A 132 10.82 4.22 -9.11
C ASP A 132 11.02 2.96 -9.97
N GLY A 133 10.33 1.88 -9.60
CA GLY A 133 10.12 0.68 -10.42
C GLY A 133 8.76 0.67 -11.12
N ALA A 134 8.09 1.82 -11.25
CA ALA A 134 6.75 1.94 -11.84
C ALA A 134 6.72 3.00 -12.96
N PRO A 135 7.13 2.65 -14.19
CA PRO A 135 7.32 3.63 -15.26
C PRO A 135 6.05 4.41 -15.65
N ASP A 136 4.87 3.79 -15.54
CA ASP A 136 3.61 4.43 -15.95
C ASP A 136 2.96 5.25 -14.82
N ARG A 137 3.58 5.33 -13.63
CA ARG A 137 3.00 5.93 -12.41
C ARG A 137 2.50 7.36 -12.62
N ALA A 138 3.28 8.21 -13.31
CA ALA A 138 2.89 9.59 -13.58
C ALA A 138 1.66 9.67 -14.52
N GLN A 139 1.61 8.81 -15.54
CA GLN A 139 0.46 8.74 -16.46
C GLN A 139 -0.79 8.21 -15.74
N LEU A 140 -0.64 7.19 -14.90
CA LEU A 140 -1.72 6.63 -14.08
C LEU A 140 -2.25 7.65 -13.08
N MET A 141 -1.39 8.45 -12.46
CA MET A 141 -1.79 9.56 -11.60
C MET A 141 -2.62 10.59 -12.37
N GLN A 142 -2.24 10.93 -13.60
CA GLN A 142 -3.00 11.88 -14.43
C GLN A 142 -4.38 11.34 -14.81
N ILE A 143 -4.48 10.04 -15.13
CA ILE A 143 -5.79 9.38 -15.38
C ILE A 143 -6.62 9.41 -14.11
N ALA A 144 -6.03 9.04 -12.96
CA ALA A 144 -6.68 9.06 -11.67
C ALA A 144 -7.14 10.44 -11.23
N ALA A 145 -6.39 11.49 -11.58
CA ALA A 145 -6.78 12.86 -11.30
C ALA A 145 -8.09 13.23 -11.99
N ASN A 146 -8.34 12.68 -13.18
CA ASN A 146 -9.55 12.96 -13.95
C ASN A 146 -10.71 12.00 -13.60
N GLU A 147 -10.43 10.70 -13.43
CA GLU A 147 -11.46 9.65 -13.33
C GLU A 147 -11.67 9.13 -11.90
N GLY A 148 -10.74 9.44 -11.00
CA GLY A 148 -10.66 8.88 -9.65
C GLY A 148 -9.75 7.67 -9.57
N TYR A 149 -9.58 7.17 -8.36
CA TYR A 149 -8.67 6.07 -8.06
C TYR A 149 -9.21 5.17 -6.97
N LEU A 150 -8.67 3.95 -6.94
CA LEU A 150 -8.78 3.03 -5.81
C LEU A 150 -7.41 2.91 -5.17
N ARG A 151 -7.38 2.84 -3.85
CA ARG A 151 -6.16 2.58 -3.09
C ARG A 151 -6.43 1.52 -2.04
N TRP A 152 -5.56 0.54 -2.00
CA TRP A 152 -5.49 -0.48 -0.97
C TRP A 152 -4.31 -0.20 -0.06
N LEU A 153 -4.47 -0.45 1.23
CA LEU A 153 -3.41 -0.34 2.22
C LEU A 153 -3.52 -1.50 3.20
N PHE A 154 -2.39 -2.15 3.47
CA PHE A 154 -2.27 -3.11 4.54
C PHE A 154 -0.89 -2.99 5.22
N ARG A 155 -0.81 -3.55 6.43
CA ARG A 155 0.37 -3.50 7.30
C ARG A 155 0.87 -4.93 7.51
N PRO A 156 1.96 -5.34 6.86
CA PRO A 156 2.44 -6.71 6.94
C PRO A 156 3.05 -6.99 8.32
N VAL A 157 2.69 -8.11 8.95
CA VAL A 157 3.37 -8.56 10.18
C VAL A 157 4.67 -9.28 9.78
N LYS A 158 4.59 -10.19 8.81
CA LYS A 158 5.75 -10.90 8.26
C LYS A 158 6.73 -9.91 7.61
N GLY A 159 7.91 -9.79 8.21
CA GLY A 159 8.97 -8.86 7.80
C GLY A 159 8.56 -7.39 7.79
N GLY A 160 7.54 -7.04 8.57
CA GLY A 160 7.20 -5.67 8.90
C GLY A 160 7.61 -5.30 10.32
N VAL A 161 7.46 -4.02 10.67
CA VAL A 161 7.69 -3.53 12.04
C VAL A 161 6.62 -3.99 13.03
N TRP A 162 5.49 -4.50 12.53
CA TRP A 162 4.30 -4.79 13.31
C TRP A 162 4.40 -6.07 14.13
N GLN A 163 5.35 -6.95 13.82
CA GLN A 163 5.65 -8.12 14.65
C GLN A 163 6.04 -7.74 16.09
N ALA A 164 6.56 -6.51 16.29
CA ALA A 164 6.95 -6.02 17.61
C ALA A 164 5.78 -5.60 18.52
N LEU A 165 4.54 -5.50 18.01
CA LEU A 165 3.39 -5.09 18.81
C LEU A 165 2.77 -6.22 19.65
N GLU A 166 3.17 -7.48 19.41
CA GLU A 166 2.65 -8.67 20.11
C GLU A 166 1.11 -8.71 20.20
N GLU A 167 0.42 -8.15 19.20
CA GLU A 167 -1.05 -8.14 19.16
C GLU A 167 -1.58 -9.58 19.08
N PRO A 168 -2.61 -9.93 19.87
CA PRO A 168 -3.16 -11.27 19.87
C PRO A 168 -3.81 -11.58 18.51
N ASP A 169 -3.33 -12.64 17.86
CA ASP A 169 -3.92 -13.18 16.65
C ASP A 169 -3.56 -14.67 16.50
N ASP A 170 -4.55 -15.53 16.75
CA ASP A 170 -4.36 -17.00 16.73
C ASP A 170 -4.17 -17.55 15.32
N THR A 171 -4.35 -16.72 14.30
CA THR A 171 -4.22 -17.13 12.90
C THR A 171 -2.82 -16.95 12.34
N LEU A 172 -1.92 -16.27 13.07
CA LEU A 172 -0.55 -16.03 12.63
C LEU A 172 0.35 -17.25 12.87
N GLY A 173 1.18 -17.56 11.89
CA GLY A 173 2.27 -18.51 12.02
C GLY A 173 3.47 -17.92 12.78
N PRO A 174 4.47 -18.75 13.11
CA PRO A 174 5.67 -18.33 13.85
C PRO A 174 6.49 -17.22 13.15
N ASP A 175 6.42 -17.15 11.82
CA ASP A 175 7.09 -16.13 11.01
C ASP A 175 6.26 -14.85 10.83
N GLY A 176 5.09 -14.77 11.48
CA GLY A 176 4.14 -13.69 11.35
C GLY A 176 3.37 -13.71 10.03
N GLY A 177 3.42 -14.80 9.24
CA GLY A 177 2.63 -14.99 8.02
C GLY A 177 1.42 -15.91 8.24
N ARG A 178 0.71 -16.23 7.15
CA ARG A 178 -0.39 -17.22 7.14
C ARG A 178 -0.35 -18.05 5.86
N GLU A 179 -0.85 -19.28 5.93
CA GLU A 179 -0.94 -20.15 4.74
C GLU A 179 -2.10 -19.73 3.83
N PRO A 180 -1.91 -19.67 2.49
CA PRO A 180 -2.99 -19.39 1.56
C PRO A 180 -3.99 -20.58 1.48
N PRO A 181 -5.23 -20.35 0.99
CA PRO A 181 -5.78 -19.07 0.52
C PRO A 181 -6.31 -18.18 1.66
N CYS A 182 -6.51 -16.90 1.38
CA CYS A 182 -7.22 -16.02 2.31
C CYS A 182 -8.68 -16.47 2.45
N PRO A 183 -9.21 -16.65 3.68
CA PRO A 183 -10.59 -17.07 3.89
C PRO A 183 -11.62 -15.94 3.68
N VAL A 184 -11.17 -14.70 3.52
CA VAL A 184 -12.04 -13.53 3.39
C VAL A 184 -12.35 -13.27 1.93
N LEU A 185 -13.65 -13.19 1.60
CA LEU A 185 -14.10 -12.93 0.24
C LEU A 185 -14.15 -11.42 -0.07
N PRO A 186 -13.89 -11.02 -1.34
CA PRO A 186 -14.08 -9.65 -1.80
C PRO A 186 -15.51 -9.14 -1.56
N ILE A 187 -15.62 -7.88 -1.12
CA ILE A 187 -16.92 -7.21 -0.96
C ILE A 187 -17.25 -6.47 -2.26
N PRO A 188 -18.37 -6.83 -2.92
CA PRO A 188 -18.78 -6.21 -4.18
C PRO A 188 -18.83 -4.70 -4.08
N ARG A 189 -18.38 -4.02 -5.12
CA ARG A 189 -18.40 -2.57 -5.18
C ARG A 189 -19.85 -2.09 -5.26
N GLN A 190 -20.29 -1.37 -4.24
CA GLN A 190 -21.60 -0.70 -4.29
C GLN A 190 -21.49 0.50 -5.23
N LEU A 191 -22.02 0.37 -6.46
CA LEU A 191 -22.17 1.50 -7.37
C LEU A 191 -23.20 2.47 -6.78
N PRO A 192 -22.82 3.68 -6.33
CA PRO A 192 -23.82 4.63 -5.87
C PRO A 192 -24.64 5.08 -7.07
N ARG A 193 -25.96 4.91 -7.04
CA ARG A 193 -26.83 5.46 -8.09
C ARG A 193 -26.74 7.00 -8.18
N HIS A 194 -26.40 7.69 -7.08
CA HIS A 194 -26.42 9.17 -7.01
C HIS A 194 -25.40 9.85 -6.06
N ARG A 195 -24.39 9.17 -5.50
CA ARG A 195 -23.44 9.80 -4.54
C ARG A 195 -21.99 9.86 -5.07
N PRO A 196 -21.19 10.86 -4.66
CA PRO A 196 -19.77 10.88 -4.96
C PRO A 196 -19.11 9.61 -4.42
N VAL A 197 -18.24 9.01 -5.23
CA VAL A 197 -17.51 7.79 -4.89
C VAL A 197 -16.44 8.11 -3.86
N ARG A 198 -16.86 8.22 -2.61
CA ARG A 198 -16.00 8.24 -1.43
C ARG A 198 -16.45 7.11 -0.52
N SER A 199 -15.96 5.91 -0.79
CA SER A 199 -16.19 4.73 0.03
C SER A 199 -14.90 4.30 0.73
N ARG A 200 -15.06 3.61 1.85
CA ARG A 200 -14.00 2.92 2.57
C ARG A 200 -14.54 1.55 2.94
N THR A 201 -13.81 0.52 2.57
CA THR A 201 -14.07 -0.88 2.91
C THR A 201 -12.86 -1.39 3.67
N VAL A 202 -13.07 -2.04 4.81
CA VAL A 202 -11.99 -2.65 5.60
C VAL A 202 -12.28 -4.14 5.71
N TYR A 203 -11.38 -4.94 5.17
CA TYR A 203 -11.38 -6.39 5.32
C TYR A 203 -10.60 -6.74 6.59
N ARG A 204 -11.23 -7.46 7.52
CA ARG A 204 -10.58 -7.95 8.74
C ARG A 204 -10.07 -9.37 8.47
N LEU A 205 -8.78 -9.57 8.70
CA LEU A 205 -8.07 -10.81 8.38
C LEU A 205 -7.77 -11.61 9.66
N GLY A 206 -7.19 -10.97 10.68
CA GLY A 206 -6.84 -11.64 11.94
C GLY A 206 -8.04 -11.97 12.83
N ALA A 207 -7.89 -12.98 13.69
CA ALA A 207 -8.92 -13.37 14.66
C ALA A 207 -8.31 -13.87 15.98
N VAL A 208 -8.90 -13.43 17.09
CA VAL A 208 -8.63 -13.98 18.42
C VAL A 208 -9.73 -14.99 18.74
N ARG A 209 -9.34 -16.25 19.00
CA ARG A 209 -10.25 -17.37 19.30
C ARG A 209 -10.17 -17.80 20.77
N HIS A 210 -9.17 -17.34 21.52
CA HIS A 210 -9.05 -17.59 22.96
C HIS A 210 -9.62 -16.45 23.81
N ILE A 211 -9.93 -16.75 25.06
CA ILE A 211 -10.37 -15.75 26.04
C ILE A 211 -9.14 -14.94 26.46
N LEU A 212 -9.17 -13.63 26.20
CA LEU A 212 -8.20 -12.69 26.77
C LEU A 212 -8.55 -12.48 28.25
N LEU A 213 -7.74 -13.04 29.15
CA LEU A 213 -7.86 -12.77 30.58
C LEU A 213 -7.13 -11.44 30.91
N PRO A 214 -7.75 -10.56 31.72
CA PRO A 214 -7.20 -9.24 32.07
C PRO A 214 -6.01 -9.29 33.03
#